data_AF-A0AAE4CPK9-F1
#
_entry.id   AF-A0AAE4CPK9-F1
#
_cell.length_a   1.000
_cell.length_b   1.000
_cell.length_c   1.000
_cell.angle_alpha   90.00
_cell.angle_beta   90.00
_cell.angle_gamma   90.00
#
_symmetry.space_group_name_H-M   'P 1'
#
loop_
_entity.id
_entity.type
_entity.pdbx_description
1 polymer ?
#
loop_
_entity_poly.entity_id
_entity_poly.type
_entity_poly.pdbx_seq_one_letter_code
_entity_poly.pdbx_strand_id
1 'polypeptide(L)'
;MIADEVWAKLLWAGLNLEQGDLPRSNAGHFYPLELVRAVTLTWLFGGMRSDETTRLRLGCLRWQHDGTPLTGDSQQILARDAVCLLDIPTNKTSTAFTKPVDPILGQAFDAWQALRPSQPQLLDRRTGEQVDSLLAIRARRVSSHYINNTVIPVLCRKAGVPAADIQGNITSHRARSTIASQLYNAKEPMTLFELQAWLGHRSPQSTQYYAKITPNTLAKAYNDAGYFSRNVRAIEVLIDRDAAASGRTGAGEPWQHYDLGYGYCTDTFFEQCPHRMACAHCDFYIPKGSSKAQLLEAKENLQHMLGLDRSRFGGRPRAVIDCL
;
A
#
# COMPACT_ATOMS: atom_id res chain seq x y z
N MET A 1 15.84 8.51 -0.33
CA MET A 1 15.37 7.32 0.42
C MET A 1 16.58 6.54 0.91
N ILE A 2 16.44 5.66 1.88
CA ILE A 2 17.49 4.71 2.29
C ILE A 2 17.37 3.49 1.37
N ALA A 3 18.49 2.88 0.94
CA ALA A 3 18.46 1.68 0.11
C ALA A 3 17.80 0.50 0.83
N ASP A 4 17.03 -0.33 0.11
CA ASP A 4 16.23 -1.40 0.72
C ASP A 4 17.05 -2.40 1.55
N GLU A 5 18.25 -2.76 1.08
CA GLU A 5 19.17 -3.64 1.81
C GLU A 5 19.65 -3.02 3.14
N VAL A 6 19.90 -1.71 3.16
CA VAL A 6 20.33 -0.98 4.35
C VAL A 6 19.15 -0.83 5.30
N TRP A 7 17.97 -0.51 4.76
CA TRP A 7 16.74 -0.41 5.54
C TRP A 7 16.37 -1.73 6.22
N ALA A 8 16.48 -2.85 5.52
CA ALA A 8 16.25 -4.19 6.07
C ALA A 8 17.19 -4.52 7.24
N LYS A 9 18.49 -4.17 7.11
CA LYS A 9 19.47 -4.35 8.20
C LYS A 9 19.17 -3.44 9.40
N LEU A 10 18.71 -2.21 9.15
CA LEU A 10 18.29 -1.29 10.22
C LEU A 10 17.03 -1.76 10.95
N LEU A 11 16.06 -2.33 10.22
CA LEU A 11 14.88 -2.98 10.81
C LEU A 11 15.33 -4.13 11.73
N TRP A 12 16.17 -5.04 11.23
CA TRP A 12 16.71 -6.13 12.04
C TRP A 12 17.43 -5.61 13.30
N ALA A 13 18.28 -4.60 13.17
CA ALA A 13 19.02 -4.02 14.29
C ALA A 13 18.09 -3.41 15.34
N GLY A 14 17.01 -2.73 14.93
CA GLY A 14 16.05 -2.14 15.87
C GLY A 14 15.18 -3.18 16.57
N LEU A 15 14.77 -4.23 15.86
CA LEU A 15 14.00 -5.34 16.43
C LEU A 15 14.83 -6.16 17.44
N ASN A 16 16.14 -6.25 17.22
CA ASN A 16 17.06 -6.98 18.09
C ASN A 16 17.87 -6.06 19.02
N LEU A 17 17.40 -4.85 19.27
CA LEU A 17 18.12 -3.88 20.09
C LEU A 17 18.21 -4.35 21.56
N GLU A 18 19.43 -4.39 22.09
CA GLU A 18 19.75 -4.83 23.45
C GLU A 18 20.43 -3.71 24.25
N GLN A 19 20.49 -3.89 25.57
CA GLN A 19 21.11 -2.90 26.45
C GLN A 19 22.59 -2.66 26.14
N GLY A 20 23.31 -3.71 25.72
CA GLY A 20 24.74 -3.64 25.36
C GLY A 20 25.03 -2.78 24.13
N ASP A 21 24.04 -2.56 23.26
CA ASP A 21 24.20 -1.71 22.08
C ASP A 21 24.17 -0.21 22.42
N LEU A 22 23.58 0.14 23.58
CA LEU A 22 23.32 1.53 23.96
C LEU A 22 24.60 2.21 24.45
N PRO A 23 24.80 3.51 24.14
CA PRO A 23 25.91 4.26 24.68
C PRO A 23 25.88 4.24 26.21
N ARG A 24 27.05 3.97 26.80
CA ARG A 24 27.25 3.92 28.24
C ARG A 24 28.19 5.04 28.66
N SER A 25 27.76 5.83 29.63
CA SER A 25 28.62 6.80 30.31
C SER A 25 29.17 6.18 31.60
N ASN A 26 30.06 6.89 32.30
CA ASN A 26 30.54 6.49 33.63
C ASN A 26 29.38 6.32 34.63
N ALA A 27 28.27 7.04 34.45
CA ALA A 27 27.05 6.93 35.25
C ALA A 27 26.06 5.86 34.73
N GLY A 28 26.47 5.01 33.80
CA GLY A 28 25.61 4.01 33.15
C GLY A 28 24.88 4.55 31.91
N HIS A 29 23.78 3.89 31.56
CA HIS A 29 22.95 4.28 30.41
C HIS A 29 22.06 5.48 30.76
N PHE A 30 21.96 6.43 29.83
CA PHE A 30 21.17 7.65 30.06
C PHE A 30 19.66 7.37 30.11
N TYR A 31 19.17 6.55 29.18
CA TYR A 31 17.78 6.09 29.09
C TYR A 31 17.70 4.57 29.29
N PRO A 32 16.61 4.05 29.91
CA PRO A 32 16.36 2.61 29.99
C PRO A 32 16.08 2.02 28.60
N LEU A 33 16.33 0.72 28.45
CA LEU A 33 16.24 0.02 27.16
C LEU A 33 14.86 0.15 26.52
N GLU A 34 13.79 0.03 27.30
CA GLU A 34 12.41 0.04 26.84
C GLU A 34 12.01 1.41 26.28
N LEU A 35 12.50 2.50 26.89
CA LEU A 35 12.34 3.84 26.32
C LEU A 35 13.07 3.96 24.97
N VAL A 36 14.30 3.44 24.89
CA VAL A 36 15.06 3.49 23.62
C VAL A 36 14.40 2.62 22.55
N ARG A 37 13.86 1.45 22.90
CA ARG A 37 13.10 0.58 21.99
C ARG A 37 11.84 1.29 21.49
N ALA A 38 11.07 1.94 22.35
CA ALA A 38 9.90 2.72 21.95
C ALA A 38 10.26 3.83 20.94
N VAL A 39 11.32 4.62 21.22
CA VAL A 39 11.82 5.64 20.29
C VAL A 39 12.29 5.02 18.96
N THR A 40 13.01 3.92 19.03
CA THR A 40 13.57 3.20 17.87
C THR A 40 12.47 2.70 16.94
N LEU A 41 11.46 2.02 17.50
CA LEU A 41 10.35 1.49 16.72
C LEU A 41 9.46 2.62 16.18
N THR A 42 9.37 3.76 16.87
CA THR A 42 8.69 4.94 16.32
C THR A 42 9.40 5.44 15.06
N TRP A 43 10.72 5.41 15.04
CA TRP A 43 11.51 5.80 13.88
C TRP A 43 11.39 4.80 12.72
N LEU A 44 11.39 3.50 13.01
CA LEU A 44 11.33 2.43 12.01
C LEU A 44 9.94 2.20 11.41
N PHE A 45 8.87 2.31 12.21
CA PHE A 45 7.52 1.93 11.82
C PHE A 45 6.52 3.10 11.85
N GLY A 46 6.88 4.20 12.50
CA GLY A 46 5.99 5.34 12.67
C GLY A 46 6.02 6.34 11.52
N GLY A 47 7.11 6.45 10.74
CA GLY A 47 7.25 7.47 9.69
C GLY A 47 6.89 8.89 10.14
N MET A 48 7.17 9.23 11.40
CA MET A 48 6.83 10.51 12.03
C MET A 48 7.94 11.54 11.84
N ARG A 49 7.61 12.83 12.01
CA ARG A 49 8.63 13.87 12.20
C ARG A 49 9.22 13.76 13.60
N SER A 50 10.49 14.09 13.77
CA SER A 50 11.14 14.03 15.09
C SER A 50 10.44 14.89 16.15
N ASP A 51 9.87 16.04 15.77
CA ASP A 51 9.12 16.90 16.71
C ASP A 51 7.76 16.31 17.10
N GLU A 52 7.13 15.54 16.22
CA GLU A 52 5.91 14.78 16.53
C GLU A 52 6.24 13.65 17.51
N THR A 53 7.30 12.88 17.24
CA THR A 53 7.73 11.75 18.09
C THR A 53 7.93 12.18 19.54
N THR A 54 8.71 13.24 19.78
CA THR A 54 9.03 13.69 21.15
C THR A 54 7.87 14.33 21.91
N ARG A 55 6.75 14.60 21.23
CA ARG A 55 5.55 15.21 21.81
C ARG A 55 4.35 14.26 21.88
N LEU A 56 4.56 12.98 21.63
CA LEU A 56 3.55 11.96 21.91
C LEU A 56 3.13 12.02 23.38
N ARG A 57 1.82 11.98 23.61
CA ARG A 57 1.19 12.04 24.93
C ARG A 57 0.92 10.62 25.44
N LEU A 58 0.86 10.43 26.76
CA LEU A 58 0.29 9.20 27.31
C LEU A 58 -1.14 9.01 26.79
N GLY A 59 -1.52 7.76 26.53
CA GLY A 59 -2.82 7.43 25.94
C GLY A 59 -2.98 7.78 24.45
N CYS A 60 -1.89 8.11 23.73
CA CYS A 60 -1.94 8.35 22.29
C CYS A 60 -2.18 7.09 21.44
N LEU A 61 -2.29 5.91 22.06
CA LEU A 61 -2.54 4.64 21.37
C LEU A 61 -3.93 4.12 21.66
N ARG A 62 -4.57 3.59 20.61
CA ARG A 62 -5.83 2.85 20.68
C ARG A 62 -5.72 1.56 19.88
N TRP A 63 -5.95 0.43 20.53
CA TRP A 63 -6.00 -0.87 19.89
C TRP A 63 -7.38 -1.10 19.26
N GLN A 64 -7.41 -1.61 18.03
CA GLN A 64 -8.64 -1.98 17.34
C GLN A 64 -8.49 -3.33 16.64
N HIS A 65 -9.60 -4.04 16.44
CA HIS A 65 -9.71 -5.21 15.55
C HIS A 65 -11.07 -5.15 14.85
N ASP A 66 -11.07 -5.22 13.52
CA ASP A 66 -12.27 -5.07 12.68
C ASP A 66 -13.13 -3.84 13.05
N GLY A 67 -12.49 -2.71 13.33
CA GLY A 67 -13.17 -1.46 13.73
C GLY A 67 -13.69 -1.43 15.17
N THR A 68 -13.56 -2.53 15.92
CA THR A 68 -13.96 -2.62 17.33
C THR A 68 -12.77 -2.30 18.25
N PRO A 69 -12.92 -1.43 19.26
CA PRO A 69 -11.85 -1.17 20.23
C PRO A 69 -11.47 -2.43 21.01
N LEU A 70 -10.17 -2.65 21.19
CA LEU A 70 -9.64 -3.69 22.07
C LEU A 70 -9.00 -3.06 23.30
N THR A 71 -9.13 -3.74 24.45
CA THR A 71 -8.21 -3.51 25.57
C THR A 71 -6.86 -4.12 25.20
N GLY A 72 -5.76 -3.40 25.50
CA GLY A 72 -4.39 -3.82 25.14
C GLY A 72 -3.99 -5.21 25.67
N ASP A 73 -4.74 -5.74 26.63
CA ASP A 73 -4.49 -7.01 27.31
C ASP A 73 -5.36 -8.18 26.77
N SER A 74 -6.10 -7.98 25.67
CA SER A 74 -7.01 -8.99 25.12
C SER A 74 -6.27 -10.19 24.55
N GLN A 75 -6.19 -11.29 25.32
CA GLN A 75 -5.60 -12.58 24.90
C GLN A 75 -6.38 -13.30 23.78
N GLN A 76 -7.54 -12.77 23.38
CA GLN A 76 -8.47 -13.43 22.45
C GLN A 76 -8.16 -13.17 20.96
N ILE A 77 -7.29 -12.21 20.63
CA ILE A 77 -6.98 -11.84 19.25
C ILE A 77 -5.49 -11.95 19.03
N LEU A 78 -5.10 -12.66 17.97
CA LEU A 78 -3.69 -12.76 17.60
C LEU A 78 -3.18 -11.36 17.25
N ALA A 79 -2.03 -10.95 17.78
CA ALA A 79 -1.47 -9.61 17.55
C ALA A 79 -1.34 -9.20 16.07
N ARG A 80 -1.38 -10.17 15.15
CA ARG A 80 -1.38 -9.97 13.69
C ARG A 80 -2.69 -9.38 13.13
N ASP A 81 -3.80 -9.53 13.85
CA ASP A 81 -5.13 -9.10 13.39
C ASP A 81 -5.57 -7.77 14.03
N ALA A 82 -4.79 -7.23 14.98
CA ALA A 82 -5.06 -5.95 15.62
C ALA A 82 -4.41 -4.79 14.84
N VAL A 83 -5.14 -3.69 14.67
CA VAL A 83 -4.63 -2.41 14.16
C VAL A 83 -4.35 -1.48 15.32
N CYS A 84 -3.15 -0.91 15.36
CA CYS A 84 -2.77 0.07 16.38
C CYS A 84 -2.98 1.48 15.81
N LEU A 85 -3.93 2.24 16.37
CA LEU A 85 -4.15 3.62 15.99
C LEU A 85 -3.32 4.55 16.89
N LEU A 86 -2.49 5.39 16.26
CA LEU A 86 -1.63 6.37 16.94
C LEU A 86 -2.13 7.79 16.67
N ASP A 87 -2.41 8.51 17.76
CA ASP A 87 -2.80 9.91 17.75
C ASP A 87 -1.56 10.82 17.70
N ILE A 88 -1.39 11.51 16.57
CA ILE A 88 -0.24 12.36 16.27
C ILE A 88 -0.56 13.82 16.66
N PRO A 89 0.28 14.48 17.48
CA PRO A 89 0.03 15.86 17.89
C PRO A 89 0.16 16.85 16.72
N THR A 90 -0.46 18.02 16.87
CA THR A 90 -0.33 19.14 15.90
C THR A 90 1.14 19.49 15.68
N ASN A 91 1.54 19.84 14.46
CA ASN A 91 2.91 20.29 14.14
C ASN A 91 2.90 21.66 13.41
N LYS A 92 4.05 22.08 12.85
CA LYS A 92 4.16 23.35 12.12
C LYS A 92 3.21 23.46 10.92
N THR A 93 3.00 22.35 10.23
CA THR A 93 2.39 22.26 8.91
C THR A 93 1.12 21.43 8.88
N SER A 94 0.65 20.86 9.98
CA SER A 94 -0.55 20.01 10.03
C SER A 94 -1.27 20.07 11.38
N THR A 95 -2.57 19.82 11.34
CA THR A 95 -3.39 19.58 12.53
C THR A 95 -3.04 18.23 13.15
N ALA A 96 -3.56 17.97 14.36
CA ALA A 96 -3.51 16.64 14.94
C ALA A 96 -4.32 15.68 14.05
N PHE A 97 -3.88 14.44 14.00
CA PHE A 97 -4.52 13.39 13.21
C PHE A 97 -4.19 12.02 13.79
N THR A 98 -5.00 11.03 13.48
CA THR A 98 -4.78 9.63 13.87
C THR A 98 -4.33 8.84 12.65
N LYS A 99 -3.42 7.89 12.84
CA LYS A 99 -3.06 6.95 11.78
C LYS A 99 -2.84 5.53 12.29
N PRO A 100 -3.03 4.51 11.44
CA PRO A 100 -2.61 3.17 11.77
C PRO A 100 -1.08 3.06 11.78
N VAL A 101 -0.55 2.30 12.73
CA VAL A 101 0.85 1.90 12.83
C VAL A 101 0.94 0.40 13.11
N ASP A 102 2.13 -0.16 12.91
CA ASP A 102 2.40 -1.57 13.18
C ASP A 102 2.17 -1.91 14.67
N PRO A 103 1.50 -3.03 15.00
CA PRO A 103 1.31 -3.50 16.38
C PRO A 103 2.58 -3.55 17.22
N ILE A 104 3.74 -3.82 16.62
CA ILE A 104 5.01 -3.88 17.35
C ILE A 104 5.39 -2.54 17.98
N LEU A 105 4.99 -1.43 17.35
CA LEU A 105 5.16 -0.09 17.92
C LEU A 105 4.26 0.09 19.13
N GLY A 106 3.01 -0.40 19.07
CA GLY A 106 2.08 -0.38 20.19
C GLY A 106 2.62 -1.13 21.40
N GLN A 107 3.08 -2.36 21.19
CA GLN A 107 3.68 -3.21 22.23
C GLN A 107 4.89 -2.54 22.89
N ALA A 108 5.73 -1.84 22.11
CA ALA A 108 6.87 -1.13 22.65
C ALA A 108 6.48 0.08 23.51
N PHE A 109 5.39 0.76 23.16
CA PHE A 109 4.85 1.84 23.99
C PHE A 109 4.25 1.29 25.27
N ASP A 110 3.52 0.18 25.22
CA ASP A 110 2.95 -0.45 26.42
C ASP A 110 4.06 -0.94 27.37
N ALA A 111 5.10 -1.60 26.83
CA ALA A 111 6.27 -2.00 27.61
C ALA A 111 6.99 -0.82 28.27
N TRP A 112 7.16 0.29 27.55
CA TRP A 112 7.73 1.49 28.15
C TRP A 112 6.81 2.12 29.20
N GLN A 113 5.51 2.21 28.93
CA GLN A 113 4.53 2.77 29.86
C GLN A 113 4.50 2.02 31.19
N ALA A 114 4.61 0.69 31.16
CA ALA A 114 4.66 -0.15 32.36
C ALA A 114 5.86 0.17 33.29
N LEU A 115 6.99 0.60 32.73
CA LEU A 115 8.21 0.94 33.47
C LEU A 115 8.38 2.45 33.72
N ARG A 116 7.59 3.28 33.04
CA ARG A 116 7.72 4.73 33.09
C ARG A 116 7.32 5.21 34.50
N PRO A 117 8.20 5.93 35.23
CA PRO A 117 7.85 6.45 36.54
C PRO A 117 6.76 7.53 36.44
N SER A 118 5.98 7.66 37.51
CA SER A 118 5.15 8.85 37.70
C SER A 118 6.04 10.09 37.75
N GLN A 119 5.69 11.11 36.98
CA GLN A 119 6.46 12.35 36.86
C GLN A 119 5.52 13.50 36.47
N PRO A 120 5.88 14.76 36.78
CA PRO A 120 5.04 15.91 36.48
C PRO A 120 4.74 16.06 34.99
N GLN A 121 3.61 16.70 34.70
CA GLN A 121 3.26 17.13 33.35
C GLN A 121 4.28 18.12 32.82
N LEU A 122 4.51 18.07 31.50
CA LEU A 122 5.46 18.93 30.80
C LEU A 122 4.72 19.82 29.82
N LEU A 123 5.19 21.06 29.70
CA LEU A 123 4.60 22.02 28.77
C LEU A 123 4.86 21.59 27.31
N ASP A 124 3.79 21.34 26.56
CA ASP A 124 3.86 21.29 25.10
C ASP A 124 4.03 22.72 24.56
N ARG A 125 5.23 23.06 24.10
CA ARG A 125 5.54 24.39 23.56
C ARG A 125 4.73 24.75 22.32
N ARG A 126 4.10 23.77 21.66
CA ARG A 126 3.28 23.99 20.47
C ARG A 126 1.86 24.42 20.83
N THR A 127 1.26 23.80 21.84
CA THR A 127 -0.13 24.03 22.23
C THR A 127 -0.28 24.89 23.48
N GLY A 128 0.77 25.01 24.29
CA GLY A 128 0.73 25.67 25.59
C GLY A 128 0.13 24.81 26.71
N GLU A 129 -0.25 23.56 26.42
CA GLU A 129 -0.90 22.67 27.38
C GLU A 129 0.13 21.95 28.25
N GLN A 130 -0.27 21.68 29.51
CA GLN A 130 0.46 20.75 30.38
C GLN A 130 0.03 19.33 30.04
N VAL A 131 0.99 18.49 29.66
CA VAL A 131 0.69 17.13 29.16
C VAL A 131 1.61 16.09 29.76
N ASP A 132 1.06 14.90 29.97
CA ASP A 132 1.83 13.72 30.27
C ASP A 132 2.56 13.23 29.02
N SER A 133 3.84 13.57 28.88
CA SER A 133 4.64 13.15 27.72
C SER A 133 4.98 11.66 27.80
N LEU A 134 4.69 10.90 26.74
CA LEU A 134 4.98 9.46 26.66
C LEU A 134 6.48 9.19 26.70
N LEU A 135 7.24 9.79 25.78
CA LEU A 135 8.69 9.59 25.66
C LEU A 135 9.45 10.56 26.57
N ALA A 136 9.35 10.34 27.88
CA ALA A 136 9.96 11.18 28.90
C ALA A 136 10.39 10.37 30.13
N ILE A 137 11.52 10.73 30.73
CA ILE A 137 11.98 10.18 32.01
C ILE A 137 12.68 11.27 32.81
N ARG A 138 12.66 11.19 34.14
CA ARG A 138 13.28 12.18 35.04
C ARG A 138 12.74 13.60 34.79
N ALA A 139 11.43 13.71 34.56
CA ALA A 139 10.73 14.96 34.23
C ALA A 139 11.31 15.69 33.00
N ARG A 140 11.88 14.95 32.04
CA ARG A 140 12.41 15.48 30.79
C ARG A 140 11.97 14.65 29.60
N ARG A 141 11.53 15.32 28.54
CA ARG A 141 11.29 14.68 27.23
C ARG A 141 12.60 14.21 26.61
N VAL A 142 12.52 13.13 25.85
CA VAL A 142 13.56 12.77 24.90
C VAL A 142 13.79 13.95 23.94
N SER A 143 15.06 14.29 23.69
CA SER A 143 15.43 15.37 22.77
C SER A 143 15.02 15.04 21.33
N SER A 144 14.56 16.03 20.57
CA SER A 144 14.26 15.89 19.13
C SER A 144 15.47 15.47 18.29
N HIS A 145 16.68 15.70 18.82
CA HIS A 145 17.94 15.32 18.19
C HIS A 145 18.37 13.89 18.55
N TYR A 146 17.76 13.25 19.56
CA TYR A 146 18.19 11.95 20.06
C TYR A 146 18.12 10.85 19.00
N ILE A 147 17.11 10.89 18.13
CA ILE A 147 16.98 9.94 17.01
C ILE A 147 18.20 10.06 16.08
N ASN A 148 18.48 11.27 15.58
CA ASN A 148 19.55 11.48 14.60
C ASN A 148 20.95 11.33 15.21
N ASN A 149 21.14 11.78 16.45
CA ASN A 149 22.46 11.85 17.07
C ASN A 149 22.83 10.60 17.86
N THR A 150 21.87 9.73 18.16
CA THR A 150 22.12 8.55 19.01
C THR A 150 21.48 7.28 18.45
N VAL A 151 20.16 7.25 18.27
CA VAL A 151 19.47 6.02 17.82
C VAL A 151 19.99 5.56 16.46
N ILE A 152 20.00 6.44 15.46
CA ILE A 152 20.47 6.10 14.11
C ILE A 152 21.92 5.59 14.13
N PRO A 153 22.90 6.28 14.75
CA PRO A 153 24.26 5.76 14.87
C PRO A 153 24.37 4.41 15.58
N VAL A 154 23.59 4.16 16.64
CA VAL A 154 23.56 2.87 17.35
C VAL A 154 23.09 1.77 16.41
N LEU A 155 21.98 1.99 15.70
CA LEU A 155 21.43 1.04 14.76
C LEU A 155 22.37 0.76 13.60
N CYS A 156 22.99 1.80 13.04
CA CYS A 156 23.96 1.65 11.95
C CYS A 156 25.14 0.77 12.37
N ARG A 157 25.69 1.00 13.57
CA ARG A 157 26.77 0.15 14.12
C ARG A 157 26.33 -1.29 14.30
N LYS A 158 25.18 -1.52 14.93
CA LYS A 158 24.65 -2.88 15.17
C LYS A 158 24.35 -3.62 13.87
N ALA A 159 23.81 -2.91 12.87
CA ALA A 159 23.51 -3.44 11.55
C ALA A 159 24.76 -3.65 10.66
N GLY A 160 25.93 -3.15 11.08
CA GLY A 160 27.13 -3.17 10.24
C GLY A 160 26.97 -2.35 8.95
N VAL A 161 26.22 -1.25 9.00
CA VAL A 161 25.99 -0.36 7.84
C VAL A 161 26.54 1.04 8.07
N PRO A 162 26.98 1.75 7.02
CA PRO A 162 27.38 3.15 7.13
C PRO A 162 26.24 4.05 7.63
N ALA A 163 26.57 5.05 8.44
CA ALA A 163 25.61 6.07 8.89
C ALA A 163 25.29 7.14 7.81
N ALA A 164 25.96 7.06 6.66
CA ALA A 164 25.77 7.94 5.51
C ALA A 164 25.98 7.14 4.21
N ASP A 165 25.29 7.54 3.16
CA ASP A 165 25.47 7.00 1.81
C ASP A 165 25.72 8.15 0.81
N ILE A 166 25.61 7.87 -0.49
CA ILE A 166 25.79 8.87 -1.55
C ILE A 166 24.82 10.06 -1.46
N GLN A 167 23.68 9.91 -0.76
CA GLN A 167 22.70 10.98 -0.53
C GLN A 167 22.97 11.73 0.79
N GLY A 168 24.05 11.40 1.50
CA GLY A 168 24.44 11.97 2.78
C GLY A 168 24.00 11.12 3.98
N ASN A 169 23.90 11.75 5.15
CA ASN A 169 23.59 11.06 6.40
C ASN A 169 22.22 10.38 6.36
N ILE A 170 22.11 9.23 7.02
CA ILE A 170 20.82 8.62 7.36
C ILE A 170 20.17 9.49 8.45
N THR A 171 18.91 9.88 8.23
CA THR A 171 18.19 10.79 9.13
C THR A 171 16.75 10.33 9.35
N SER A 172 16.12 10.90 10.38
CA SER A 172 14.67 10.77 10.64
C SER A 172 13.82 11.12 9.43
N HIS A 173 14.18 12.19 8.71
CA HIS A 173 13.47 12.59 7.50
C HIS A 173 13.59 11.54 6.39
N ARG A 174 14.79 10.98 6.18
CA ARG A 174 15.01 9.94 5.15
C ARG A 174 14.28 8.63 5.47
N ALA A 175 14.19 8.24 6.73
CA ALA A 175 13.37 7.09 7.15
C ALA A 175 11.90 7.30 6.81
N ARG A 176 11.33 8.47 7.16
CA ARG A 176 9.96 8.83 6.78
C ARG A 176 9.74 8.76 5.27
N SER A 177 10.67 9.28 4.46
CA SER A 177 10.56 9.18 3.00
C SER A 177 10.61 7.74 2.49
N THR A 178 11.41 6.89 3.13
CA THR A 178 11.58 5.48 2.77
C THR A 178 10.28 4.73 3.04
N ILE A 179 9.72 4.85 4.25
CA ILE A 179 8.45 4.21 4.63
C ILE A 179 7.31 4.69 3.71
N ALA A 180 7.19 5.99 3.46
CA ALA A 180 6.15 6.54 2.60
C ALA A 180 6.21 5.96 1.18
N SER A 181 7.41 5.83 0.63
CA SER A 181 7.59 5.30 -0.73
C SER A 181 7.37 3.79 -0.79
N GLN A 182 7.70 3.06 0.28
CA GLN A 182 7.39 1.62 0.42
C GLN A 182 5.88 1.37 0.49
N LEU A 183 5.14 2.16 1.28
CA LEU A 183 3.67 2.06 1.35
C LEU A 183 3.00 2.36 0.01
N TYR A 184 3.53 3.32 -0.75
CA TYR A 184 3.01 3.67 -2.09
C TYR A 184 3.31 2.61 -3.15
N ASN A 185 4.43 1.90 -3.03
CA ASN A 185 4.87 0.89 -4.02
C ASN A 185 4.66 -0.55 -3.52
N ALA A 186 3.91 -0.76 -2.44
CA ALA A 186 3.58 -2.08 -1.94
C ALA A 186 2.79 -2.90 -2.97
N LYS A 187 2.71 -4.22 -2.78
CA LYS A 187 1.90 -5.11 -3.62
C LYS A 187 0.43 -4.67 -3.65
N GLU A 188 -0.08 -4.27 -2.49
CA GLU A 188 -1.37 -3.63 -2.29
C GLU A 188 -1.09 -2.19 -1.80
N PRO A 189 -0.92 -1.24 -2.72
CA PRO A 189 -0.40 0.09 -2.40
C PRO A 189 -1.47 0.98 -1.76
N MET A 190 -1.04 1.87 -0.87
CA MET A 190 -1.87 3.02 -0.51
C MET A 190 -1.99 3.97 -1.71
N THR A 191 -3.21 4.42 -1.99
CA THR A 191 -3.45 5.53 -2.92
C THR A 191 -2.75 6.81 -2.43
N LEU A 192 -2.58 7.78 -3.33
CA LEU A 192 -1.97 9.07 -2.99
C LEU A 192 -2.68 9.77 -1.82
N PHE A 193 -4.01 9.68 -1.75
CA PHE A 193 -4.81 10.32 -0.72
C PHE A 193 -4.76 9.58 0.63
N GLU A 194 -4.74 8.24 0.61
CA GLU A 194 -4.52 7.45 1.83
C GLU A 194 -3.14 7.71 2.42
N LEU A 195 -2.10 7.74 1.58
CA LEU A 195 -0.75 8.07 2.00
C LEU A 195 -0.65 9.52 2.52
N GLN A 196 -1.37 10.47 1.90
CA GLN A 196 -1.46 11.84 2.38
C GLN A 196 -2.06 11.90 3.79
N ALA A 197 -3.15 11.17 4.03
CA ALA A 197 -3.77 11.07 5.35
C ALA A 197 -2.82 10.45 6.38
N TRP A 198 -2.15 9.34 6.02
CA TRP A 198 -1.17 8.66 6.88
C TRP A 198 0.04 9.53 7.24
N LEU A 199 0.48 10.39 6.31
CA LEU A 199 1.55 11.36 6.56
C LEU A 199 1.07 12.63 7.29
N GLY A 200 -0.24 12.87 7.39
CA GLY A 200 -0.78 14.12 7.92
C GLY A 200 -0.44 15.33 7.05
N HIS A 201 -0.39 15.17 5.74
CA HIS A 201 -0.13 16.26 4.80
C HIS A 201 -1.42 17.02 4.47
N ARG A 202 -1.38 18.36 4.50
CA ARG A 202 -2.55 19.17 4.10
C ARG A 202 -2.85 19.12 2.60
N SER A 203 -1.83 18.89 1.79
CA SER A 203 -1.93 18.97 0.34
C SER A 203 -1.32 17.72 -0.31
N PRO A 204 -1.97 17.14 -1.34
CA PRO A 204 -1.44 16.00 -2.09
C PRO A 204 -0.08 16.27 -2.74
N GLN A 205 0.18 17.52 -3.14
CA GLN A 205 1.44 17.93 -3.77
C GLN A 205 2.66 17.65 -2.86
N SER A 206 2.51 17.79 -1.55
CA SER A 206 3.58 17.44 -0.60
C SER A 206 3.82 15.93 -0.53
N THR A 207 2.81 15.12 -0.81
CA THR A 207 2.89 13.65 -0.82
C THR A 207 3.45 13.12 -2.14
N GLN A 208 3.21 13.82 -3.26
CA GLN A 208 3.71 13.43 -4.59
C GLN A 208 5.24 13.22 -4.63
N TYR A 209 6.00 13.90 -3.78
CA TYR A 209 7.46 13.69 -3.66
C TYR A 209 7.84 12.24 -3.28
N TYR A 210 6.93 11.48 -2.66
CA TYR A 210 7.13 10.07 -2.31
C TYR A 210 6.48 9.09 -3.31
N ALA A 211 5.68 9.61 -4.25
CA ALA A 211 4.82 8.82 -5.13
C ALA A 211 5.49 8.51 -6.49
N LYS A 212 6.81 8.29 -6.52
CA LYS A 212 7.48 7.85 -7.74
C LYS A 212 7.11 6.39 -8.01
N ILE A 213 6.28 6.17 -9.03
CA ILE A 213 5.82 4.85 -9.46
C ILE A 213 7.01 4.08 -10.06
N THR A 214 7.25 2.85 -9.58
CA THR A 214 8.26 1.97 -10.20
C THR A 214 7.76 1.43 -11.55
N PRO A 215 8.67 1.09 -12.50
CA PRO A 215 8.26 0.49 -13.77
C PRO A 215 7.37 -0.76 -13.62
N ASN A 216 7.64 -1.60 -12.63
CA ASN A 216 6.85 -2.80 -12.34
C ASN A 216 5.44 -2.44 -11.86
N THR A 217 5.31 -1.46 -10.95
CA THR A 217 4.01 -0.97 -10.48
C THR A 217 3.19 -0.38 -11.63
N LEU A 218 3.82 0.39 -12.51
CA LEU A 218 3.15 0.97 -13.68
C LEU A 218 2.67 -0.11 -14.65
N ALA A 219 3.52 -1.09 -14.95
CA ALA A 219 3.16 -2.21 -15.83
C ALA A 219 1.98 -3.03 -15.27
N LYS A 220 2.00 -3.32 -13.95
CA LYS A 220 0.88 -4.00 -13.29
C LYS A 220 -0.40 -3.16 -13.37
N ALA A 221 -0.33 -1.88 -13.02
CA ALA A 221 -1.50 -0.99 -13.07
C ALA A 221 -2.09 -0.87 -14.48
N TYR A 222 -1.24 -0.81 -15.51
CA TYR A 222 -1.67 -0.81 -16.91
C TYR A 222 -2.39 -2.11 -17.29
N ASN A 223 -1.84 -3.26 -16.89
CA ASN A 223 -2.47 -4.56 -17.12
C ASN A 223 -3.80 -4.71 -16.37
N ASP A 224 -3.85 -4.34 -15.09
CA ASP A 224 -5.06 -4.38 -14.25
C ASP A 224 -6.16 -3.45 -14.79
N ALA A 225 -5.80 -2.30 -15.37
CA ALA A 225 -6.76 -1.40 -16.03
C ALA A 225 -7.47 -2.08 -17.21
N GLY A 226 -6.90 -3.18 -17.73
CA GLY A 226 -7.48 -3.96 -18.81
C GLY A 226 -7.55 -3.18 -20.11
N TYR A 227 -6.63 -2.23 -20.34
CA TYR A 227 -6.69 -1.38 -21.53
C TYR A 227 -6.68 -2.22 -22.81
N PHE A 228 -5.81 -3.23 -22.88
CA PHE A 228 -5.76 -4.17 -24.00
C PHE A 228 -7.08 -4.94 -24.18
N SER A 229 -7.60 -5.59 -23.13
CA SER A 229 -8.84 -6.36 -23.22
C SER A 229 -10.07 -5.49 -23.53
N ARG A 230 -10.15 -4.27 -23.00
CA ARG A 230 -11.22 -3.31 -23.32
C ARG A 230 -11.20 -2.91 -24.80
N ASN A 231 -10.02 -2.71 -25.38
CA ASN A 231 -9.89 -2.34 -26.79
C ASN A 231 -10.08 -3.54 -27.74
N VAL A 232 -9.73 -4.75 -27.32
CA VAL A 232 -9.93 -5.97 -28.11
C VAL A 232 -11.37 -6.48 -28.04
N ARG A 233 -12.12 -6.23 -26.96
CA ARG A 233 -13.58 -6.49 -26.91
C ARG A 233 -14.36 -5.80 -28.03
N ALA A 234 -13.83 -4.71 -28.59
CA ALA A 234 -14.41 -4.09 -29.78
C ALA A 234 -14.33 -4.98 -31.05
N ILE A 235 -13.58 -6.09 -30.99
CA ILE A 235 -13.24 -6.98 -32.11
C ILE A 235 -13.24 -8.46 -31.63
N GLU A 236 -14.01 -8.82 -30.60
CA GLU A 236 -14.17 -10.22 -30.20
C GLU A 236 -15.48 -10.75 -30.77
N VAL A 237 -15.37 -11.66 -31.74
CA VAL A 237 -16.51 -12.29 -32.43
C VAL A 237 -16.56 -13.75 -32.03
N LEU A 238 -17.61 -14.16 -31.32
CA LEU A 238 -17.86 -15.57 -31.10
C LEU A 238 -18.43 -16.16 -32.40
N ILE A 239 -17.85 -17.27 -32.83
CA ILE A 239 -18.24 -17.96 -34.06
C ILE A 239 -18.95 -19.27 -33.68
N ASP A 240 -20.24 -19.38 -33.94
CA ASP A 240 -20.93 -20.67 -33.86
C ASP A 240 -20.53 -21.53 -35.07
N ARG A 241 -19.50 -22.35 -34.87
CA ARG A 241 -18.96 -23.23 -35.92
C ARG A 241 -19.96 -24.28 -36.41
N ASP A 242 -20.88 -24.75 -35.57
CA ASP A 242 -21.87 -25.73 -36.05
C ASP A 242 -22.90 -25.05 -36.94
N ALA A 243 -23.35 -23.84 -36.57
CA ALA A 243 -24.23 -23.04 -37.43
C ALA A 243 -23.53 -22.73 -38.77
N ALA A 244 -22.25 -22.35 -38.72
CA ALA A 244 -21.43 -22.08 -39.91
C ALA A 244 -21.21 -23.33 -40.80
N ALA A 245 -20.97 -24.50 -40.21
CA ALA A 245 -20.64 -25.72 -40.95
C ALA A 245 -21.87 -26.53 -41.41
N SER A 246 -23.02 -26.41 -40.73
CA SER A 246 -24.21 -27.25 -40.99
C SER A 246 -25.14 -26.72 -42.09
N GLY A 247 -24.77 -25.65 -42.80
CA GLY A 247 -25.61 -25.02 -43.82
C GLY A 247 -26.81 -24.22 -43.28
N ARG A 248 -26.93 -24.12 -41.94
CA ARG A 248 -27.98 -23.34 -41.24
C ARG A 248 -27.84 -21.83 -41.41
N THR A 249 -26.66 -21.37 -41.83
CA THR A 249 -26.46 -19.99 -42.31
C THR A 249 -27.39 -19.64 -43.48
N GLY A 250 -27.70 -20.59 -44.36
CA GLY A 250 -28.64 -20.42 -45.46
C GLY A 250 -30.11 -20.31 -45.02
N ALA A 251 -30.42 -20.72 -43.78
CA ALA A 251 -31.73 -20.57 -43.15
C ALA A 251 -31.86 -19.27 -42.32
N GLY A 252 -30.83 -18.41 -42.34
CA GLY A 252 -30.83 -17.12 -41.65
C GLY A 252 -30.43 -17.17 -40.18
N GLU A 253 -29.92 -18.30 -39.67
CA GLU A 253 -29.41 -18.36 -38.30
C GLU A 253 -28.07 -17.62 -38.18
N PRO A 254 -27.94 -16.70 -37.20
CA PRO A 254 -26.70 -15.95 -37.01
C PRO A 254 -25.60 -16.85 -36.46
N TRP A 255 -24.45 -16.81 -37.11
CA TRP A 255 -23.26 -17.61 -36.77
C TRP A 255 -22.09 -16.74 -36.25
N GLN A 256 -22.18 -15.42 -36.40
CA GLN A 256 -21.25 -14.44 -35.82
C GLN A 256 -21.95 -13.70 -34.68
N HIS A 257 -21.27 -13.58 -33.54
CA HIS A 257 -21.76 -12.90 -32.36
C HIS A 257 -20.69 -11.94 -31.84
N TYR A 258 -20.83 -10.65 -32.16
CA TYR A 258 -19.91 -9.60 -31.71
C TYR A 258 -20.16 -9.28 -30.24
N ASP A 259 -19.14 -9.38 -29.39
CA ASP A 259 -19.27 -9.09 -27.96
C ASP A 259 -19.36 -7.58 -27.71
N LEU A 260 -20.47 -7.13 -27.11
CA LEU A 260 -20.71 -5.74 -26.72
C LEU A 260 -20.43 -5.47 -25.23
N GLY A 261 -19.86 -6.44 -24.52
CA GLY A 261 -19.65 -6.43 -23.07
C GLY A 261 -20.85 -6.95 -22.27
N TYR A 262 -22.05 -6.39 -22.51
CA TYR A 262 -23.30 -6.73 -21.78
C TYR A 262 -24.24 -7.68 -22.55
N GLY A 263 -23.95 -7.91 -23.83
CA GLY A 263 -24.73 -8.72 -24.77
C GLY A 263 -23.94 -8.98 -26.04
N TYR A 264 -24.53 -9.70 -26.99
CA TYR A 264 -23.95 -9.99 -28.30
C TYR A 264 -24.76 -9.33 -29.41
N CYS A 265 -24.09 -8.83 -30.45
CA CYS A 265 -24.72 -8.45 -31.71
C CYS A 265 -24.62 -9.60 -32.71
N THR A 266 -25.73 -9.93 -33.35
CA THR A 266 -25.83 -10.99 -34.38
C THR A 266 -25.78 -10.47 -35.81
N ASP A 267 -25.70 -9.16 -36.00
CA ASP A 267 -25.68 -8.55 -37.33
C ASP A 267 -24.31 -8.75 -37.99
N THR A 268 -24.29 -9.36 -39.17
CA THR A 268 -23.09 -9.57 -39.98
C THR A 268 -22.51 -8.25 -40.51
N PHE A 269 -23.30 -7.16 -40.53
CA PHE A 269 -22.86 -5.81 -40.91
C PHE A 269 -22.59 -4.92 -39.69
N PHE A 270 -22.34 -5.50 -38.51
CA PHE A 270 -22.01 -4.75 -37.30
C PHE A 270 -20.94 -3.66 -37.51
N GLU A 271 -19.94 -3.95 -38.36
CA GLU A 271 -18.87 -3.00 -38.72
C GLU A 271 -19.34 -1.73 -39.44
N GLN A 272 -20.57 -1.70 -39.94
CA GLN A 272 -21.18 -0.58 -40.65
C GLN A 272 -22.38 0.00 -39.89
N CYS A 273 -22.74 -0.58 -38.74
CA CYS A 273 -23.89 -0.15 -37.96
C CYS A 273 -23.69 1.28 -37.39
N PRO A 274 -24.62 2.22 -37.65
CA PRO A 274 -24.54 3.61 -37.15
C PRO A 274 -24.92 3.73 -35.67
N HIS A 275 -25.49 2.68 -35.07
CA HIS A 275 -26.05 2.69 -33.70
C HIS A 275 -25.27 1.80 -32.72
N ARG A 276 -23.96 1.61 -32.95
CA ARG A 276 -23.09 0.69 -32.15
C ARG A 276 -23.06 0.94 -30.64
N MET A 277 -23.54 2.09 -30.18
CA MET A 277 -23.62 2.45 -28.75
C MET A 277 -25.03 2.28 -28.14
N ALA A 278 -26.03 1.84 -28.90
CA ALA A 278 -27.44 1.78 -28.48
C ALA A 278 -28.11 0.43 -28.79
N CYS A 279 -27.36 -0.68 -28.76
CA CYS A 279 -27.83 -1.99 -29.22
C CYS A 279 -28.93 -2.64 -28.36
N ALA A 280 -29.13 -2.25 -27.10
CA ALA A 280 -30.02 -2.96 -26.16
C ALA A 280 -31.50 -3.05 -26.60
N HIS A 281 -31.93 -2.23 -27.56
CA HIS A 281 -33.29 -2.21 -28.11
C HIS A 281 -33.34 -2.65 -29.58
N CYS A 282 -32.24 -3.19 -30.11
CA CYS A 282 -32.13 -3.67 -31.49
C CYS A 282 -32.51 -5.15 -31.58
N ASP A 283 -33.19 -5.55 -32.65
CA ASP A 283 -33.60 -6.94 -32.88
C ASP A 283 -32.42 -7.92 -32.98
N PHE A 284 -31.24 -7.43 -33.34
CA PHE A 284 -30.00 -8.23 -33.44
C PHE A 284 -29.28 -8.41 -32.09
N TYR A 285 -29.80 -7.86 -30.99
CA TYR A 285 -29.17 -7.92 -29.67
C TYR A 285 -29.59 -9.16 -28.88
N ILE A 286 -28.59 -9.90 -28.39
CA ILE A 286 -28.78 -11.03 -27.48
C ILE A 286 -28.20 -10.65 -26.10
N PRO A 287 -29.03 -10.52 -25.05
CA PRO A 287 -28.53 -10.28 -23.69
C PRO A 287 -27.68 -11.46 -23.18
N LYS A 288 -26.54 -11.20 -22.51
CA LYS A 288 -25.69 -12.26 -21.93
C LYS A 288 -26.39 -13.09 -20.86
N GLY A 289 -27.38 -12.53 -20.18
CA GLY A 289 -28.22 -13.25 -19.21
C GLY A 289 -29.25 -14.20 -19.84
N SER A 290 -29.36 -14.26 -21.16
CA SER A 290 -30.29 -15.18 -21.84
C SER A 290 -29.74 -16.61 -21.88
N SER A 291 -30.64 -17.60 -21.88
CA SER A 291 -30.27 -19.01 -22.06
C SER A 291 -29.48 -19.24 -23.36
N LYS A 292 -29.81 -18.48 -24.42
CA LYS A 292 -29.11 -18.52 -25.70
C LYS A 292 -27.65 -18.10 -25.59
N ALA A 293 -27.36 -17.00 -24.89
CA ALA A 293 -25.99 -16.54 -24.67
C ALA A 293 -25.17 -17.52 -23.82
N GLN A 294 -25.77 -18.09 -22.76
CA GLN A 294 -25.10 -19.08 -21.92
C GLN A 294 -24.74 -20.35 -22.70
N LEU A 295 -25.61 -20.81 -23.63
CA LEU A 295 -25.34 -21.95 -24.49
C LEU A 295 -24.20 -21.67 -25.49
N LEU A 296 -24.13 -20.45 -26.03
CA LEU A 296 -23.04 -20.02 -26.92
C LEU A 296 -21.69 -20.03 -26.21
N GLU A 297 -21.61 -19.40 -25.03
CA GLU A 297 -20.40 -19.39 -24.20
C GLU A 297 -19.99 -20.80 -23.75
N ALA A 298 -20.95 -21.64 -23.35
CA ALA A 298 -20.68 -23.02 -22.96
C ALA A 298 -20.12 -23.85 -24.11
N LYS A 299 -20.67 -23.69 -25.31
CA LYS A 299 -20.23 -24.39 -26.53
C LYS A 299 -18.82 -24.03 -26.92
N GLU A 300 -18.49 -22.74 -26.90
CA GLU A 300 -17.13 -22.26 -27.18
C GLU A 300 -16.13 -22.77 -26.14
N ASN A 301 -16.47 -22.70 -24.85
CA ASN A 301 -15.63 -23.21 -23.76
C ASN A 301 -15.38 -24.73 -23.89
N LEU A 302 -16.38 -25.50 -24.30
CA LEU A 302 -16.25 -26.93 -24.57
C LEU A 302 -15.34 -27.21 -25.78
N GLN A 303 -15.48 -26.45 -26.86
CA GLN A 303 -14.60 -26.56 -28.03
C GLN A 303 -13.14 -26.24 -27.69
N HIS A 304 -12.91 -25.26 -26.82
CA HIS A 304 -11.58 -24.91 -26.31
C HIS A 304 -11.00 -26.05 -25.44
N MET A 305 -11.79 -26.63 -24.54
CA MET A 305 -11.37 -27.77 -23.71
C MET A 305 -11.06 -29.05 -24.52
N LEU A 306 -11.77 -29.26 -25.63
CA LEU A 306 -11.59 -30.41 -26.52
C LEU A 306 -10.41 -30.27 -27.50
N GLY A 307 -9.67 -29.14 -27.46
CA GLY A 307 -8.50 -28.92 -28.34
C GLY A 307 -8.85 -28.85 -29.83
N LEU A 308 -10.12 -28.64 -30.17
CA LEU A 308 -10.61 -28.47 -31.55
C LEU A 308 -10.31 -27.06 -32.11
N ASP A 309 -9.65 -26.23 -31.32
CA ASP A 309 -9.18 -24.91 -31.74
C ASP A 309 -7.78 -25.00 -32.40
N ARG A 310 -7.76 -25.45 -33.66
CA ARG A 310 -6.57 -25.39 -34.53
C ARG A 310 -6.44 -24.08 -35.32
N SER A 311 -7.24 -23.07 -35.02
CA SER A 311 -7.24 -21.79 -35.75
C SER A 311 -6.90 -20.60 -34.84
N ARG A 312 -5.79 -20.69 -34.11
CA ARG A 312 -4.92 -19.51 -33.94
C ARG A 312 -3.96 -19.40 -35.13
N PHE A 313 -4.49 -19.12 -36.32
CA PHE A 313 -3.73 -18.34 -37.31
C PHE A 313 -3.97 -16.86 -37.03
N GLY A 314 -3.36 -16.41 -35.93
CA GLY A 314 -2.99 -15.02 -35.71
C GLY A 314 -1.48 -15.01 -35.56
N GLY A 315 -0.78 -14.88 -36.68
CA GLY A 315 0.68 -14.77 -36.69
C GLY A 315 1.13 -13.64 -35.78
N ARG A 316 2.27 -13.84 -35.11
CA ARG A 316 3.05 -12.73 -34.55
C ARG A 316 3.21 -11.66 -35.64
N PRO A 317 2.91 -10.38 -35.39
CA PRO A 317 3.50 -9.34 -36.21
C PRO A 317 4.99 -9.32 -35.87
N ARG A 318 5.80 -9.99 -36.70
CA ARG A 318 7.19 -9.57 -36.91
C ARG A 318 7.12 -8.24 -37.66
N ALA A 319 7.00 -7.14 -36.93
CA ALA A 319 7.41 -5.85 -37.46
C ALA A 319 8.93 -5.78 -37.33
N VAL A 320 9.62 -6.20 -38.38
CA VAL A 320 10.95 -5.66 -38.70
C VAL A 320 10.67 -4.24 -39.15
N ILE A 321 11.02 -3.26 -38.31
CA ILE A 321 11.14 -1.88 -38.73
C ILE A 321 12.62 -1.72 -39.08
N ASP A 322 12.92 -1.80 -40.37
CA ASP A 322 14.18 -1.26 -40.88
C ASP A 322 14.12 0.27 -40.73
N CYS A 323 15.09 0.80 -40.00
CA CYS A 323 15.29 2.23 -39.82
C CYS A 323 15.64 2.89 -41.16
N LEU A 324 14.85 3.91 -41.52
CA LEU A 324 15.33 5.15 -42.12
C LEU A 324 15.03 6.29 -41.14
#